data_AF-A0A927VSR0-F1
#
_entry.id   AF-A0A927VSR0-F1
#
_cell.length_a   1.000
_cell.length_b   1.000
_cell.length_c   1.000
_cell.angle_alpha   90.00
_cell.angle_beta   90.00
_cell.angle_gamma   90.00
#
_symmetry.space_group_name_H-M   'P 1'
#
loop_
_entity.id
_entity.type
_entity.pdbx_description
1 polymer ?
#
loop_
_entity_poly.entity_id
_entity_poly.type
_entity_poly.pdbx_seq_one_letter_code
_entity_poly.pdbx_strand_id
1 'polypeptide(L)'
;DQRAITIECASDTTEPYAFRDVVYQTLIKLCIDICKRNGKSKLIWFGDKDKTLNYSPKSGEMILTVHRWFANKSCPGNWMYARMGDLAEKVTKALQGSSDSDGGSAANGTQASVLKNLSEADAIKKVGALFTADQKKSGILASVSLAQFILESGYGKSELAQNANNIFGMKCSLSGNTWSGSSWDGKSKYTKKTQEQNPDGSMITITADFRKYPCIEKSIADHSAYLLGAKNGSKLRYEGLKGCTDYKKAVQIIKDGGYATSLTYVEKLISIIERWNLTQYEVKDSGGEVIRWYRVRKSWADAKSQKGAYKILDNAKKCADQNPGYKVFDADGKVVYEPKAMEPAVKVPFLVKVSISDLNIRSGPGTNFKRVRFIEPGVFTIVQISSGAGASMWGKLKSGIGWISLDFVRRL
;
A
#
# COMPACT_ATOMS: atom_id res chain seq x y z
N ASP A 1 -19.03 -26.75 -14.83
CA ASP A 1 -19.05 -27.37 -16.18
C ASP A 1 -17.60 -27.68 -16.55
N GLN A 2 -17.31 -28.55 -17.52
CA GLN A 2 -15.93 -28.95 -17.84
C GLN A 2 -15.08 -27.82 -18.48
N ARG A 3 -15.46 -26.55 -18.28
CA ARG A 3 -14.92 -25.37 -18.96
C ARG A 3 -14.48 -24.26 -18.01
N ALA A 4 -14.73 -24.40 -16.70
CA ALA A 4 -14.38 -23.40 -15.71
C ALA A 4 -13.57 -24.02 -14.57
N ILE A 5 -12.52 -23.31 -14.15
CA ILE A 5 -11.76 -23.63 -12.94
C ILE A 5 -12.27 -22.70 -11.84
N THR A 6 -12.95 -23.25 -10.86
CA THR A 6 -13.40 -22.51 -9.68
C THR A 6 -12.27 -22.44 -8.67
N ILE A 7 -11.96 -21.23 -8.22
CA ILE A 7 -10.94 -20.99 -7.19
C ILE A 7 -11.64 -20.41 -5.97
N GLU A 8 -11.44 -21.06 -4.83
CA GLU A 8 -11.86 -20.56 -3.53
C GLU A 8 -10.63 -20.12 -2.74
N CYS A 9 -10.74 -18.96 -2.10
CA CYS A 9 -9.65 -18.36 -1.35
C CYS A 9 -10.14 -18.00 0.04
N ALA A 10 -9.31 -18.27 1.05
CA ALA A 10 -9.57 -17.83 2.40
C ALA A 10 -9.57 -16.30 2.47
N SER A 11 -10.56 -15.76 3.16
CA SER A 11 -10.71 -14.33 3.42
C SER A 11 -11.12 -14.11 4.87
N ASP A 12 -11.08 -12.87 5.32
CA ASP A 12 -11.70 -12.50 6.59
C ASP A 12 -13.20 -12.80 6.58
N THR A 13 -13.78 -13.08 7.75
CA THR A 13 -15.19 -13.47 7.89
C THR A 13 -16.18 -12.30 7.80
N THR A 14 -15.69 -11.08 7.60
CA THR A 14 -16.49 -9.85 7.55
C THR A 14 -16.18 -9.02 6.31
N GLU A 15 -17.17 -8.30 5.79
CA GLU A 15 -16.99 -7.38 4.67
C GLU A 15 -15.84 -6.37 4.94
N PRO A 16 -14.92 -6.11 3.98
CA PRO A 16 -14.95 -6.43 2.55
C PRO A 16 -14.47 -7.84 2.16
N TYR A 17 -14.34 -8.76 3.12
CA TYR A 17 -13.78 -10.12 2.95
C TYR A 17 -12.36 -10.03 2.41
N ALA A 18 -11.49 -9.31 3.12
CA ALA A 18 -10.12 -9.06 2.69
C ALA A 18 -9.30 -10.36 2.67
N PHE A 19 -8.45 -10.51 1.67
CA PHE A 19 -7.49 -11.61 1.64
C PHE A 19 -6.26 -11.18 2.41
N ARG A 20 -5.64 -12.12 3.13
CA ARG A 20 -4.27 -11.90 3.62
C ARG A 20 -3.32 -11.86 2.43
N ASP A 21 -2.24 -11.10 2.54
CA ASP A 21 -1.25 -10.96 1.44
C ASP A 21 -0.74 -12.31 0.95
N VAL A 22 -0.47 -13.24 1.86
CA VAL A 22 -0.04 -14.60 1.50
C VAL A 22 -1.05 -15.34 0.61
N VAL A 23 -2.35 -15.16 0.87
CA VAL A 23 -3.41 -15.76 0.05
C VAL A 23 -3.45 -15.11 -1.33
N TYR A 24 -3.37 -13.78 -1.39
CA TYR A 24 -3.37 -13.07 -2.66
C TYR A 24 -2.14 -13.40 -3.53
N GLN A 25 -0.95 -13.48 -2.94
CA GLN A 25 0.26 -13.90 -3.66
C GLN A 25 0.18 -15.36 -4.12
N THR A 26 -0.45 -16.23 -3.34
CA THR A 26 -0.65 -17.63 -3.72
C THR A 26 -1.69 -17.75 -4.84
N LEU A 27 -2.74 -16.94 -4.83
CA LEU A 27 -3.72 -16.85 -5.91
C LEU A 27 -3.04 -16.44 -7.23
N ILE A 28 -2.15 -15.44 -7.22
CA ILE A 28 -1.37 -15.05 -8.41
C ILE A 28 -0.58 -16.25 -8.94
N LYS A 29 0.15 -16.97 -8.08
CA LYS A 29 0.93 -18.16 -8.47
C LYS A 29 0.04 -19.26 -9.06
N LEU A 30 -1.10 -19.52 -8.43
CA LEU A 30 -2.07 -20.51 -8.88
C LEU A 30 -2.63 -20.16 -10.26
N CYS A 31 -3.02 -18.89 -10.48
CA CYS A 31 -3.50 -18.44 -11.79
C CYS A 31 -2.41 -18.56 -12.88
N ILE A 32 -1.15 -18.25 -12.56
CA ILE A 32 -0.02 -18.45 -13.50
C ILE A 32 0.11 -19.93 -13.86
N ASP A 33 0.11 -20.82 -12.87
CA ASP A 33 0.23 -22.27 -13.09
C ASP A 33 -0.92 -22.82 -13.93
N ILE A 34 -2.16 -22.43 -13.61
CA ILE A 34 -3.35 -22.78 -14.38
C ILE A 34 -3.21 -22.34 -15.84
N CYS A 35 -2.83 -21.08 -16.08
CA CYS A 35 -2.66 -20.57 -17.43
C CYS A 35 -1.59 -21.35 -18.19
N LYS A 36 -0.43 -21.63 -17.57
CA LYS A 36 0.64 -22.44 -18.19
C LYS A 36 0.18 -23.84 -18.57
N ARG A 37 -0.48 -24.57 -17.67
CA ARG A 37 -1.00 -25.92 -17.92
C ARG A 37 -2.02 -25.98 -19.06
N ASN A 38 -2.70 -24.87 -19.32
CA ASN A 38 -3.72 -24.74 -20.36
C ASN A 38 -3.21 -24.01 -21.62
N GLY A 39 -1.89 -23.79 -21.75
CA GLY A 39 -1.30 -23.12 -22.90
C GLY A 39 -1.77 -21.67 -23.08
N LYS A 40 -2.09 -20.97 -21.99
CA LYS A 40 -2.58 -19.59 -21.99
C LYS A 40 -1.46 -18.63 -21.62
N SER A 41 -1.35 -17.56 -22.39
CA SER A 41 -0.33 -16.50 -22.26
C SER A 41 -0.90 -15.18 -21.71
N LYS A 42 -2.23 -15.08 -21.55
CA LYS A 42 -2.90 -13.86 -21.10
C LYS A 42 -4.14 -14.16 -20.27
N LEU A 43 -4.24 -13.49 -19.13
CA LEU A 43 -5.41 -13.52 -18.24
C LEU A 43 -6.15 -12.18 -18.34
N ILE A 44 -7.46 -12.22 -18.57
CA ILE A 44 -8.27 -11.05 -18.89
C ILE A 44 -9.31 -10.79 -17.81
N TRP A 45 -9.44 -9.52 -17.42
CA TRP A 45 -10.54 -9.01 -16.61
C TRP A 45 -11.13 -7.76 -17.25
N PHE A 46 -12.43 -7.79 -17.57
CA PHE A 46 -13.12 -6.64 -18.17
C PHE A 46 -13.84 -5.74 -17.15
N GLY A 47 -14.07 -6.21 -15.91
CA GLY A 47 -14.84 -5.46 -14.92
C GLY A 47 -16.35 -5.40 -15.18
N ASP A 48 -16.81 -5.95 -16.31
CA ASP A 48 -18.18 -5.86 -16.79
C ASP A 48 -18.70 -7.25 -17.18
N LYS A 49 -19.87 -7.62 -16.68
CA LYS A 49 -20.44 -8.97 -16.85
C LYS A 49 -20.80 -9.24 -18.31
N ASP A 50 -21.52 -8.32 -18.95
CA ASP A 50 -22.06 -8.54 -20.29
C ASP A 50 -20.94 -8.55 -21.32
N LYS A 51 -19.96 -7.66 -21.20
CA LYS A 51 -18.74 -7.67 -22.01
C LYS A 51 -17.94 -8.95 -21.84
N THR A 52 -17.82 -9.45 -20.60
CA THR A 52 -17.10 -10.70 -20.31
C THR A 52 -17.81 -11.91 -20.94
N LEU A 53 -19.14 -12.00 -20.80
CA LEU A 53 -19.92 -13.13 -21.30
C LEU A 53 -20.08 -13.13 -22.83
N ASN A 54 -20.05 -11.96 -23.47
CA ASN A 54 -20.11 -11.82 -24.92
C ASN A 54 -18.72 -11.93 -25.59
N TYR A 55 -17.62 -11.97 -24.82
CA TYR A 55 -16.28 -12.05 -25.37
C TYR A 55 -15.88 -13.51 -25.65
N SER A 56 -15.46 -13.77 -26.90
CA SER A 56 -14.87 -15.06 -27.28
C SER A 56 -13.34 -14.97 -27.16
N PRO A 57 -12.71 -15.62 -26.15
CA PRO A 57 -11.28 -15.51 -25.94
C PRO A 57 -10.48 -16.14 -27.08
N LYS A 58 -9.42 -15.47 -27.53
CA LYS A 58 -8.53 -15.96 -28.58
C LYS A 58 -7.67 -17.11 -28.10
N SER A 59 -6.97 -17.76 -29.04
CA SER A 59 -5.91 -18.71 -28.70
C SER A 59 -4.86 -18.03 -27.80
N GLY A 60 -4.59 -18.64 -26.65
CA GLY A 60 -3.71 -18.08 -25.61
C GLY A 60 -4.41 -17.23 -24.54
N GLU A 61 -5.70 -16.91 -24.66
CA GLU A 61 -6.41 -16.10 -23.66
C GLU A 61 -7.23 -16.95 -22.68
N MET A 62 -7.31 -16.48 -21.43
CA MET A 62 -8.20 -16.99 -20.40
C MET A 62 -8.92 -15.82 -19.72
N ILE A 63 -10.19 -15.98 -19.40
CA ILE A 63 -11.04 -14.90 -18.87
C ILE A 63 -11.37 -15.18 -17.40
N LEU A 64 -11.29 -14.14 -16.58
CA LEU A 64 -11.79 -14.17 -15.20
C LEU A 64 -13.27 -13.81 -15.16
N THR A 65 -14.02 -14.57 -14.37
CA THR A 65 -15.39 -14.25 -13.98
C THR A 65 -15.50 -14.28 -12.47
N VAL A 66 -16.59 -13.73 -11.93
CA VAL A 66 -16.83 -13.72 -10.48
C VAL A 66 -18.20 -14.30 -10.14
N HIS A 67 -18.27 -14.97 -9.00
CA HIS A 67 -19.49 -15.65 -8.56
C HIS A 67 -20.67 -14.68 -8.37
N ARG A 68 -20.44 -13.45 -7.87
CA ARG A 68 -21.48 -12.42 -7.72
C ARG A 68 -22.20 -12.04 -9.02
N TRP A 69 -21.67 -12.37 -10.19
CA TRP A 69 -22.36 -12.17 -11.46
C TRP A 69 -23.44 -13.22 -11.74
N PHE A 70 -23.34 -14.40 -11.12
CA PHE A 70 -24.21 -15.54 -11.40
C PHE A 70 -25.10 -15.93 -10.22
N ALA A 71 -24.81 -15.40 -9.04
CA ALA A 71 -25.60 -15.61 -7.83
C ALA A 71 -25.64 -14.33 -6.99
N ASN A 72 -26.73 -14.14 -6.24
CA ASN A 72 -26.88 -13.05 -5.28
C ASN A 72 -25.99 -13.31 -4.04
N LYS A 73 -24.68 -13.15 -4.21
CA LYS A 73 -23.65 -13.40 -3.19
C LYS A 73 -22.56 -12.35 -3.29
N SER A 74 -21.90 -12.06 -2.17
CA SER A 74 -20.81 -11.10 -2.13
C SER A 74 -19.48 -11.63 -2.66
N CYS A 75 -19.34 -12.90 -3.06
CA CYS A 75 -18.08 -13.48 -3.54
C CYS A 75 -17.60 -12.83 -4.86
N PRO A 76 -16.32 -12.40 -4.99
CA PRO A 76 -15.14 -12.75 -4.18
C PRO A 76 -14.86 -11.81 -2.99
N GLY A 77 -15.85 -11.05 -2.55
CA GLY A 77 -15.69 -9.94 -1.60
C GLY A 77 -15.35 -8.65 -2.33
N ASN A 78 -15.69 -7.51 -1.71
CA ASN A 78 -15.39 -6.20 -2.29
C ASN A 78 -13.87 -5.94 -2.35
N TRP A 79 -13.09 -6.56 -1.46
CA TRP A 79 -11.64 -6.42 -1.47
C TRP A 79 -11.00 -7.04 -2.73
N MET A 80 -11.39 -8.27 -3.06
CA MET A 80 -10.85 -8.98 -4.21
C MET A 80 -11.47 -8.46 -5.51
N TYR A 81 -12.77 -8.10 -5.51
CA TYR A 81 -13.44 -7.53 -6.68
C TYR A 81 -12.72 -6.27 -7.20
N ALA A 82 -12.29 -5.39 -6.28
CA ALA A 82 -11.52 -4.18 -6.62
C ALA A 82 -10.09 -4.47 -7.15
N ARG A 83 -9.59 -5.71 -7.01
CA ARG A 83 -8.23 -6.15 -7.37
C ARG A 83 -8.19 -7.18 -8.51
N MET A 84 -9.33 -7.46 -9.13
CA MET A 84 -9.40 -8.39 -10.26
C MET A 84 -8.56 -7.94 -11.45
N GLY A 85 -8.49 -6.62 -11.71
CA GLY A 85 -7.62 -6.05 -12.73
C GLY A 85 -6.13 -6.24 -12.42
N ASP A 86 -5.72 -5.95 -11.19
CA ASP A 86 -4.34 -6.14 -10.70
C ASP A 86 -3.91 -7.62 -10.78
N LEU A 87 -4.81 -8.56 -10.43
CA LEU A 87 -4.57 -10.00 -10.59
C LEU A 87 -4.32 -10.35 -12.07
N ALA A 88 -5.21 -9.92 -12.98
CA ALA A 88 -5.10 -10.20 -14.40
C ALA A 88 -3.80 -9.65 -15.00
N GLU A 89 -3.41 -8.42 -14.63
CA GLU A 89 -2.18 -7.78 -15.08
C GLU A 89 -0.93 -8.54 -14.60
N LYS A 90 -0.85 -8.85 -13.29
CA LYS A 90 0.29 -9.56 -12.70
C LYS A 90 0.48 -10.96 -13.29
N VAL A 91 -0.61 -11.69 -13.50
CA VAL A 91 -0.57 -13.03 -14.11
C VAL A 91 -0.13 -12.94 -15.57
N THR A 92 -0.74 -12.03 -16.36
CA THR A 92 -0.36 -11.84 -17.77
C THR A 92 1.10 -11.46 -17.92
N LYS A 93 1.59 -10.52 -17.12
CA LYS A 93 2.99 -10.11 -17.12
C LYS A 93 3.94 -11.26 -16.81
N ALA A 94 3.55 -12.17 -15.93
CA ALA A 94 4.35 -13.35 -15.59
C ALA A 94 4.28 -14.47 -16.65
N LEU A 95 3.21 -14.52 -17.46
CA LEU A 95 3.03 -15.50 -18.53
C LEU A 95 3.75 -15.12 -19.83
N GLN A 96 3.78 -13.84 -20.16
CA GLN A 96 4.48 -13.29 -21.33
C GLN A 96 5.99 -13.17 -21.11
N GLY A 97 6.59 -14.11 -20.38
CA GLY A 97 7.95 -14.00 -19.86
C GLY A 97 8.95 -13.42 -20.87
N SER A 98 9.93 -12.67 -20.36
CA SER A 98 11.21 -12.45 -21.04
C SER A 98 11.58 -13.70 -21.81
N SER A 99 11.59 -13.58 -23.13
CA SER A 99 12.30 -14.47 -24.02
C SER A 99 13.73 -14.57 -23.50
N ASP A 100 14.15 -15.75 -23.08
CA ASP A 100 15.51 -16.24 -23.24
C ASP A 100 15.48 -17.76 -23.05
N SER A 101 15.35 -18.43 -24.19
CA SER A 101 15.88 -19.77 -24.38
C SER A 101 17.40 -19.65 -24.58
N ASP A 102 18.18 -19.95 -23.56
CA ASP A 102 19.39 -20.76 -23.77
C ASP A 102 19.86 -21.41 -22.46
N GLY A 103 20.43 -22.61 -22.59
CA GLY A 103 20.76 -23.50 -21.49
C GLY A 103 21.83 -22.94 -20.54
N GLY A 104 21.48 -22.82 -19.26
CA GLY A 104 22.43 -22.53 -18.18
C GLY A 104 21.70 -22.24 -16.88
N SER A 105 21.74 -23.18 -15.94
CA SER A 105 21.05 -23.07 -14.64
C SER A 105 21.53 -21.85 -13.83
N ALA A 106 20.53 -21.11 -13.32
CA ALA A 106 20.52 -20.23 -12.14
C ALA A 106 20.89 -18.73 -12.28
N ALA A 107 19.88 -17.90 -12.57
CA ALA A 107 19.69 -16.61 -11.90
C ALA A 107 18.25 -16.05 -12.06
N ASN A 108 17.37 -16.31 -11.08
CA ASN A 108 16.01 -15.73 -11.04
C ASN A 108 15.99 -14.22 -10.65
N GLY A 109 17.02 -13.44 -10.99
CA GLY A 109 17.17 -12.05 -10.57
C GLY A 109 17.78 -11.15 -11.64
N THR A 110 17.68 -9.83 -11.41
CA THR A 110 18.09 -8.80 -12.37
C THR A 110 19.60 -8.85 -12.61
N GLN A 111 20.01 -9.01 -13.87
CA GLN A 111 21.42 -8.97 -14.27
C GLN A 111 21.89 -7.54 -14.47
N ALA A 112 23.12 -7.22 -14.10
CA ALA A 112 23.71 -5.89 -14.35
C ALA A 112 23.89 -5.59 -15.84
N SER A 113 24.03 -6.62 -16.68
CA SER A 113 24.11 -6.49 -18.14
C SER A 113 22.96 -5.69 -18.75
N VAL A 114 21.76 -5.75 -18.16
CA VAL A 114 20.59 -5.00 -18.65
C VAL A 114 20.72 -3.48 -18.49
N LEU A 115 21.70 -3.01 -17.71
CA LEU A 115 21.93 -1.59 -17.43
C LEU A 115 22.95 -0.95 -18.39
N LYS A 116 23.70 -1.77 -19.15
CA LYS A 116 24.86 -1.34 -19.96
C LYS A 116 24.53 -0.17 -20.89
N ASN A 117 23.37 -0.26 -21.55
CA ASN A 117 22.93 0.68 -22.58
C ASN A 117 21.83 1.63 -22.10
N LEU A 118 21.48 1.59 -20.82
CA LEU A 118 20.48 2.51 -20.27
C LEU A 118 21.08 3.90 -20.03
N SER A 119 20.24 4.93 -20.12
CA SER A 119 20.55 6.22 -19.53
C SER A 119 20.76 6.08 -18.02
N GLU A 120 21.47 7.03 -17.40
CA GLU A 120 21.67 7.02 -15.95
C GLU A 120 20.33 7.03 -15.19
N ALA A 121 19.37 7.83 -15.65
CA ALA A 121 18.03 7.92 -15.09
C ALA A 121 17.25 6.59 -15.21
N ASP A 122 17.32 5.93 -16.37
CA ASP A 122 16.64 4.65 -16.59
C ASP A 122 17.28 3.52 -15.79
N ALA A 123 18.61 3.53 -15.64
CA ALA A 123 19.32 2.57 -14.80
C ALA A 123 18.86 2.70 -13.34
N ILE A 124 18.80 3.94 -12.81
CA ILE A 124 18.29 4.22 -11.45
C ILE A 124 16.84 3.72 -11.33
N LYS A 125 15.96 4.09 -12.26
CA LYS A 125 14.55 3.68 -12.26
C LYS A 125 14.39 2.17 -12.31
N LYS A 126 15.22 1.48 -13.10
CA LYS A 126 15.19 0.03 -13.27
C LYS A 126 15.49 -0.70 -11.97
N VAL A 127 16.47 -0.23 -11.20
CA VAL A 127 16.94 -0.92 -9.99
C VAL A 127 16.37 -0.35 -8.69
N GLY A 128 15.85 0.87 -8.69
CA GLY A 128 15.44 1.57 -7.46
C GLY A 128 14.46 0.78 -6.58
N ALA A 129 13.51 0.06 -7.20
CA ALA A 129 12.58 -0.81 -6.46
C ALA A 129 13.27 -1.99 -5.74
N LEU A 130 14.42 -2.45 -6.23
CA LEU A 130 15.23 -3.50 -5.59
C LEU A 130 15.85 -2.98 -4.29
N PHE A 131 16.34 -1.73 -4.29
CA PHE A 131 16.87 -1.06 -3.10
C PHE A 131 15.77 -0.76 -2.09
N THR A 132 14.59 -0.32 -2.53
CA THR A 132 13.42 -0.18 -1.65
C THR A 132 13.03 -1.52 -1.01
N ALA A 133 13.05 -2.60 -1.78
CA ALA A 133 12.73 -3.93 -1.27
C ALA A 133 13.77 -4.44 -0.27
N ASP A 134 15.05 -4.11 -0.47
CA ASP A 134 16.09 -4.43 0.50
C ASP A 134 15.97 -3.59 1.78
N GLN A 135 15.72 -2.29 1.69
CA GLN A 135 15.49 -1.44 2.87
C GLN A 135 14.37 -1.99 3.75
N LYS A 136 13.29 -2.54 3.18
CA LYS A 136 12.21 -3.20 3.96
C LYS A 136 12.70 -4.40 4.77
N LYS A 137 13.74 -5.09 4.31
CA LYS A 137 14.29 -6.29 4.96
C LYS A 137 15.43 -5.97 5.92
N SER A 138 16.34 -5.10 5.48
CA SER A 138 17.59 -4.81 6.17
C SER A 138 17.48 -3.59 7.10
N GLY A 139 16.60 -2.64 6.77
CA GLY A 139 16.53 -1.34 7.42
C GLY A 139 17.62 -0.36 6.99
N ILE A 140 18.48 -0.72 6.04
CA ILE A 140 19.46 0.20 5.45
C ILE A 140 18.74 1.09 4.43
N LEU A 141 18.94 2.42 4.52
CA LEU A 141 18.28 3.38 3.64
C LEU A 141 18.56 3.08 2.17
N ALA A 142 17.49 2.96 1.37
CA ALA A 142 17.58 2.69 -0.06
C ALA A 142 18.35 3.79 -0.79
N SER A 143 18.18 5.05 -0.36
CA SER A 143 18.90 6.21 -0.90
C SER A 143 20.41 6.06 -0.77
N VAL A 144 20.90 5.61 0.39
CA VAL A 144 22.32 5.43 0.69
C VAL A 144 22.91 4.29 -0.12
N SER A 145 22.29 3.10 -0.07
CA SER A 145 22.75 1.95 -0.85
C SER A 145 22.70 2.23 -2.35
N LEU A 146 21.67 2.92 -2.86
CA LEU A 146 21.55 3.26 -4.26
C LEU A 146 22.59 4.31 -4.70
N ALA A 147 22.95 5.25 -3.83
CA ALA A 147 24.05 6.18 -4.08
C ALA A 147 25.41 5.49 -4.14
N GLN A 148 25.67 4.53 -3.23
CA GLN A 148 26.87 3.69 -3.29
C GLN A 148 26.90 2.87 -4.58
N PHE A 149 25.77 2.28 -4.99
CA PHE A 149 25.67 1.62 -6.30
C PHE A 149 26.10 2.53 -7.45
N ILE A 150 25.57 3.76 -7.52
CA ILE A 150 25.90 4.71 -8.58
C ILE A 150 27.41 5.01 -8.57
N LEU A 151 27.97 5.31 -7.40
CA LEU A 151 29.37 5.69 -7.23
C LEU A 151 30.33 4.54 -7.56
N GLU A 152 30.09 3.36 -6.99
CA GLU A 152 31.02 2.22 -7.03
C GLU A 152 30.98 1.48 -8.37
N SER A 153 29.85 1.53 -9.08
CA SER A 153 29.67 0.76 -10.33
C SER A 153 29.46 1.61 -11.57
N GLY A 154 29.38 2.94 -11.44
CA GLY A 154 29.04 3.83 -12.55
C GLY A 154 27.69 3.48 -13.14
N TYR A 155 26.63 3.49 -12.31
CA TYR A 155 25.27 3.08 -12.69
C TYR A 155 25.16 1.63 -13.17
N GLY A 156 26.01 0.75 -12.65
CA GLY A 156 26.07 -0.66 -13.01
C GLY A 156 26.90 -0.97 -14.25
N LYS A 157 27.52 0.03 -14.89
CA LYS A 157 28.21 -0.13 -16.19
C LYS A 157 29.66 -0.59 -16.07
N SER A 158 30.25 -0.56 -14.87
CA SER A 158 31.61 -1.04 -14.66
C SER A 158 31.77 -2.50 -15.08
N GLU A 159 32.96 -2.86 -15.55
CA GLU A 159 33.31 -4.25 -15.90
C GLU A 159 32.96 -5.25 -14.79
N LEU A 160 33.23 -4.89 -13.54
CA LEU A 160 32.95 -5.75 -12.39
C LEU A 160 31.45 -5.97 -12.19
N ALA A 161 30.65 -4.90 -12.28
CA ALA A 161 29.20 -5.02 -12.21
C ALA A 161 28.67 -5.88 -13.36
N GLN A 162 29.10 -5.60 -14.59
CA GLN A 162 28.63 -6.29 -15.80
C GLN A 162 28.95 -7.80 -15.81
N ASN A 163 30.14 -8.19 -15.37
CA ASN A 163 30.60 -9.58 -15.45
C ASN A 163 30.38 -10.39 -14.17
N ALA A 164 30.16 -9.73 -13.03
CA ALA A 164 30.05 -10.40 -11.74
C ALA A 164 28.78 -10.06 -10.95
N ASN A 165 27.90 -9.21 -11.49
CA ASN A 165 26.77 -8.59 -10.77
C ASN A 165 27.18 -7.92 -9.45
N ASN A 166 28.47 -7.60 -9.28
CA ASN A 166 28.99 -6.97 -8.07
C ASN A 166 28.96 -5.47 -8.26
N ILE A 167 27.90 -4.87 -7.75
CA ILE A 167 27.55 -3.48 -8.01
C ILE A 167 28.05 -2.52 -6.91
N PHE A 168 28.82 -3.03 -5.95
CA PHE A 168 29.40 -2.25 -4.83
C PHE A 168 30.93 -2.41 -4.70
N GLY A 169 31.58 -3.17 -5.61
CA GLY A 169 33.02 -3.40 -5.52
C GLY A 169 33.44 -4.27 -4.33
N MET A 170 32.58 -5.16 -3.82
CA MET A 170 32.90 -5.96 -2.63
C MET A 170 33.95 -7.02 -2.92
N LYS A 171 35.09 -6.96 -2.23
CA LYS A 171 36.18 -7.95 -2.31
C LYS A 171 35.83 -9.26 -1.60
N CYS A 172 36.46 -10.36 -1.99
CA CYS A 172 36.32 -11.65 -1.29
C CYS A 172 36.94 -11.61 0.12
N SER A 173 38.01 -10.84 0.31
CA SER A 173 38.72 -10.66 1.60
C SER A 173 38.22 -9.47 2.43
N LEU A 174 36.94 -9.12 2.29
CA LEU A 174 36.38 -7.92 2.93
C LEU A 174 36.15 -8.15 4.44
N SER A 175 36.78 -7.33 5.29
CA SER A 175 36.58 -7.28 6.77
C SER A 175 36.58 -8.65 7.46
N GLY A 176 37.47 -9.55 7.03
CA GLY A 176 37.55 -10.91 7.60
C GLY A 176 36.28 -11.75 7.44
N ASN A 177 35.30 -11.31 6.63
CA ASN A 177 34.02 -11.98 6.42
C ASN A 177 33.26 -12.28 7.73
N THR A 178 33.35 -11.39 8.72
CA THR A 178 32.87 -11.64 10.11
C THR A 178 31.35 -11.53 10.31
N TRP A 179 30.56 -11.27 9.27
CA TRP A 179 29.12 -11.02 9.39
C TRP A 179 28.28 -12.22 8.98
N SER A 180 27.15 -12.41 9.64
CA SER A 180 26.13 -13.38 9.27
C SER A 180 25.23 -12.85 8.14
N GLY A 181 24.54 -13.76 7.45
CA GLY A 181 23.51 -13.39 6.47
C GLY A 181 24.06 -12.91 5.13
N SER A 182 25.36 -13.10 4.86
CA SER A 182 25.94 -12.88 3.54
C SER A 182 25.20 -13.72 2.49
N SER A 183 24.87 -13.08 1.37
CA SER A 183 24.29 -13.78 0.20
C SER A 183 25.34 -14.15 -0.85
N TRP A 184 26.62 -13.89 -0.57
CA TRP A 184 27.73 -14.46 -1.31
C TRP A 184 27.93 -15.93 -0.89
N ASP A 185 28.24 -16.81 -1.84
CA ASP A 185 28.39 -18.24 -1.62
C ASP A 185 29.75 -18.64 -0.99
N GLY A 186 30.61 -17.65 -0.73
CA GLY A 186 31.96 -17.86 -0.21
C GLY A 186 32.98 -18.32 -1.24
N LYS A 187 32.60 -18.51 -2.51
CA LYS A 187 33.44 -19.18 -3.53
C LYS A 187 33.46 -18.45 -4.87
N SER A 188 32.32 -17.99 -5.36
CA SER A 188 32.19 -17.35 -6.67
C SER A 188 32.93 -16.02 -6.71
N LYS A 189 33.91 -15.89 -7.59
CA LYS A 189 34.77 -14.69 -7.66
C LYS A 189 34.99 -14.19 -9.08
N TYR A 190 35.40 -12.93 -9.18
CA TYR A 190 35.88 -12.27 -10.39
C TYR A 190 37.20 -11.56 -10.08
N THR A 191 38.27 -11.99 -10.74
CA THR A 191 39.63 -11.48 -10.51
C THR A 191 39.94 -10.38 -11.52
N LYS A 192 40.28 -9.18 -11.05
CA LYS A 192 40.71 -8.08 -11.92
C LYS A 192 41.72 -7.16 -11.24
N LYS A 193 42.39 -6.34 -12.06
CA LYS A 193 43.22 -5.24 -11.56
C LYS A 193 42.34 -4.14 -10.96
N THR A 194 42.77 -3.56 -9.86
CA THR A 194 42.13 -2.42 -9.18
C THR A 194 43.19 -1.43 -8.70
N GLN A 195 42.83 -0.16 -8.57
CA GLN A 195 43.71 0.87 -8.01
C GLN A 195 43.47 1.00 -6.50
N GLU A 196 44.54 1.08 -5.72
CA GLU A 196 44.51 1.35 -4.28
C GLU A 196 45.30 2.62 -3.98
N GLN A 197 44.86 3.37 -2.98
CA GLN A 197 45.57 4.55 -2.51
C GLN A 197 46.43 4.20 -1.29
N ASN A 198 47.72 4.50 -1.36
CA ASN A 198 48.65 4.40 -0.25
C ASN A 198 48.41 5.51 0.79
N PRO A 199 48.90 5.38 2.03
CA PRO A 199 48.79 6.41 3.06
C PRO A 199 49.33 7.79 2.65
N ASP A 200 50.31 7.83 1.73
CA ASP A 200 50.91 9.04 1.16
C ASP A 200 50.09 9.67 0.02
N GLY A 201 48.96 9.06 -0.35
CA GLY A 201 48.08 9.51 -1.42
C GLY A 201 48.43 8.97 -2.82
N SER A 202 49.55 8.27 -2.99
CA SER A 202 49.94 7.65 -4.28
C SER A 202 49.02 6.47 -4.63
N MET A 203 48.81 6.25 -5.93
CA MET A 203 47.93 5.17 -6.42
C MET A 203 48.79 4.00 -6.94
N ILE A 204 48.51 2.78 -6.48
CA ILE A 204 49.10 1.54 -6.98
C ILE A 204 48.04 0.68 -7.67
N THR A 205 48.45 -0.15 -8.63
CA THR A 205 47.56 -1.14 -9.25
C THR A 205 47.88 -2.53 -8.72
N ILE A 206 46.88 -3.20 -8.15
CA ILE A 206 47.00 -4.57 -7.66
C ILE A 206 45.96 -5.47 -8.33
N THR A 207 46.23 -6.78 -8.39
CA THR A 207 45.21 -7.78 -8.75
C THR A 207 44.44 -8.18 -7.49
N ALA A 208 43.12 -8.14 -7.54
CA ALA A 208 42.26 -8.49 -6.41
C ALA A 208 41.09 -9.39 -6.83
N ASP A 209 40.67 -10.24 -5.89
CA ASP A 209 39.49 -11.09 -6.02
C ASP A 209 38.25 -10.35 -5.49
N PHE A 210 37.27 -10.17 -6.36
CA PHE A 210 35.97 -9.59 -6.03
C PHE A 210 34.90 -10.67 -5.97
N ARG A 211 33.90 -10.48 -5.11
CA ARG A 211 32.73 -11.36 -5.02
C ARG A 211 31.99 -11.38 -6.35
N LYS A 212 31.47 -12.54 -6.73
CA LYS A 212 30.56 -12.70 -7.87
C LYS A 212 29.21 -13.17 -7.37
N TYR A 213 28.15 -12.55 -7.90
CA TYR A 213 26.77 -12.81 -7.51
C TYR A 213 25.98 -13.33 -8.71
N PRO A 214 24.95 -14.16 -8.47
CA PRO A 214 24.06 -14.60 -9.53
C PRO A 214 23.17 -13.47 -10.07
N CYS A 215 22.92 -12.40 -9.30
CA CYS A 215 22.13 -11.25 -9.73
C CYS A 215 22.36 -10.02 -8.83
N ILE A 216 21.87 -8.84 -9.25
CA ILE A 216 21.97 -7.58 -8.51
C ILE A 216 21.37 -7.69 -7.11
N GLU A 217 20.21 -8.33 -6.96
CA GLU A 217 19.52 -8.45 -5.66
C GLU A 217 20.38 -9.17 -4.62
N LYS A 218 21.21 -10.13 -5.05
CA LYS A 218 22.16 -10.83 -4.18
C LYS A 218 23.38 -9.99 -3.84
N SER A 219 23.78 -9.07 -4.72
CA SER A 219 24.80 -8.07 -4.38
C SER A 219 24.26 -7.05 -3.37
N ILE A 220 23.01 -6.59 -3.53
CA ILE A 220 22.34 -5.65 -2.60
C ILE A 220 22.20 -6.28 -1.21
N ALA A 221 21.65 -7.49 -1.13
CA ALA A 221 21.46 -8.17 0.16
C ALA A 221 22.79 -8.42 0.89
N ASP A 222 23.85 -8.76 0.17
CA ASP A 222 25.18 -9.00 0.76
C ASP A 222 25.81 -7.72 1.28
N HIS A 223 25.67 -6.63 0.54
CA HIS A 223 26.10 -5.30 0.95
C HIS A 223 25.36 -4.84 2.21
N SER A 224 24.06 -5.02 2.30
CA SER A 224 23.29 -4.69 3.50
C SER A 224 23.67 -5.57 4.70
N ALA A 225 23.91 -6.87 4.49
CA ALA A 225 24.42 -7.75 5.55
C ALA A 225 25.81 -7.31 6.05
N TYR A 226 26.67 -6.88 5.12
CA TYR A 226 27.98 -6.32 5.45
C TYR A 226 27.86 -5.05 6.29
N LEU A 227 27.04 -4.08 5.87
CA LEU A 227 26.83 -2.83 6.60
C LEU A 227 26.22 -3.05 7.99
N LEU A 228 25.41 -4.08 8.18
CA LEU A 228 24.77 -4.37 9.47
C LEU A 228 25.64 -5.20 10.43
N GLY A 229 26.57 -6.01 9.91
CA GLY A 229 27.22 -7.05 10.70
C GLY A 229 28.75 -7.05 10.70
N ALA A 230 29.41 -6.28 9.83
CA ALA A 230 30.87 -6.26 9.79
C ALA A 230 31.45 -5.74 11.09
N LYS A 231 32.53 -6.39 11.57
CA LYS A 231 33.18 -6.03 12.83
C LYS A 231 34.61 -5.54 12.62
N ASN A 232 35.05 -4.66 13.51
CA ASN A 232 36.44 -4.33 13.73
C ASN A 232 36.78 -4.72 15.18
N GLY A 233 37.54 -5.80 15.34
CA GLY A 233 37.67 -6.49 16.63
C GLY A 233 36.30 -6.97 17.14
N SER A 234 35.93 -6.60 18.36
CA SER A 234 34.64 -6.97 18.96
C SER A 234 33.49 -6.03 18.61
N LYS A 235 33.77 -4.84 18.04
CA LYS A 235 32.78 -3.79 17.75
C LYS A 235 32.27 -3.85 16.33
N LEU A 236 31.03 -3.41 16.10
CA LEU A 236 30.50 -3.22 14.75
C LEU A 236 31.24 -2.06 14.06
N ARG A 237 31.59 -2.22 12.79
CA ARG A 237 32.23 -1.16 12.00
C ARG A 237 31.30 0.04 11.82
N TYR A 238 30.01 -0.22 11.62
CA TYR A 238 28.99 0.80 11.30
C TYR A 238 27.95 0.89 12.42
N GLU A 239 28.43 1.01 13.67
CA GLU A 239 27.56 1.15 14.83
C GLU A 239 26.63 2.37 14.68
N GLY A 240 25.34 2.20 14.99
CA GLY A 240 24.33 3.24 14.83
C GLY A 240 23.73 3.36 13.42
N LEU A 241 24.23 2.61 12.43
CA LEU A 241 23.65 2.63 11.07
C LEU A 241 22.27 1.98 11.03
N LYS A 242 22.08 0.89 11.77
CA LYS A 242 20.80 0.18 11.86
C LYS A 242 19.73 1.10 12.48
N GLY A 243 18.67 1.38 11.72
CA GLY A 243 17.59 2.27 12.14
C GLY A 243 17.88 3.76 11.99
N CYS A 244 19.01 4.14 11.38
CA CYS A 244 19.26 5.54 11.02
C CYS A 244 18.31 5.97 9.90
N THR A 245 17.53 7.02 10.14
CA THR A 245 16.55 7.57 9.19
C THR A 245 17.05 8.81 8.45
N ASP A 246 18.20 9.36 8.87
CA ASP A 246 18.86 10.49 8.22
C ASP A 246 19.97 9.98 7.31
N TYR A 247 19.84 10.20 5.99
CA TYR A 247 20.82 9.73 5.01
C TYR A 247 22.18 10.42 5.16
N LYS A 248 22.25 11.69 5.60
CA LYS A 248 23.52 12.40 5.81
C LYS A 248 24.27 11.77 6.97
N LYS A 249 23.56 11.51 8.07
CA LYS A 249 24.12 10.79 9.23
C LYS A 249 24.52 9.36 8.87
N ALA A 250 23.70 8.64 8.12
CA ALA A 250 24.00 7.27 7.69
C ALA A 250 25.29 7.20 6.85
N VAL A 251 25.45 8.12 5.89
CA VAL A 251 26.67 8.21 5.07
C VAL A 251 27.90 8.55 5.93
N GLN A 252 27.76 9.43 6.92
CA GLN A 252 28.85 9.73 7.85
C GLN A 252 29.26 8.51 8.67
N ILE A 253 28.29 7.75 9.21
CA ILE A 253 28.57 6.49 9.94
C ILE A 253 29.32 5.50 9.06
N ILE A 254 28.94 5.37 7.78
CA ILE A 254 29.62 4.50 6.82
C ILE A 254 31.07 4.96 6.57
N LYS A 255 31.30 6.26 6.44
CA LYS A 255 32.65 6.83 6.31
C LYS A 255 33.49 6.57 7.55
N ASP A 256 32.96 6.85 8.75
CA ASP A 256 33.66 6.69 10.02
C ASP A 256 33.98 5.22 10.32
N GLY A 257 33.12 4.30 9.86
CA GLY A 257 33.37 2.85 9.88
C GLY A 257 34.45 2.39 8.90
N GLY A 258 35.04 3.30 8.12
CA GLY A 258 36.16 3.05 7.20
C GLY A 258 35.77 2.39 5.89
N TYR A 259 34.55 2.61 5.38
CA TYR A 259 34.12 2.05 4.09
C TYR A 259 34.99 2.55 2.93
N ALA A 260 35.40 3.82 2.97
CA ALA A 260 36.25 4.45 1.96
C ALA A 260 37.35 5.31 2.58
N THR A 261 38.53 5.32 1.97
CA THR A 261 39.65 6.19 2.37
C THR A 261 39.45 7.64 1.90
N SER A 262 38.78 7.84 0.77
CA SER A 262 38.53 9.17 0.16
C SER A 262 37.93 10.18 1.14
N LEU A 263 38.53 11.37 1.25
CA LEU A 263 38.07 12.46 2.12
C LEU A 263 36.74 13.06 1.66
N THR A 264 36.46 13.02 0.36
CA THR A 264 35.24 13.58 -0.25
C THR A 264 34.09 12.57 -0.38
N TYR A 265 34.21 11.40 0.26
CA TYR A 265 33.23 10.31 0.14
C TYR A 265 31.82 10.74 0.57
N VAL A 266 31.71 11.41 1.72
CA VAL A 266 30.44 11.87 2.28
C VAL A 266 29.75 12.87 1.35
N GLU A 267 30.50 13.88 0.91
CA GLU A 267 30.03 14.91 -0.01
C GLU A 267 29.56 14.31 -1.35
N LYS A 268 30.33 13.36 -1.91
CA LYS A 268 29.96 12.67 -3.16
C LYS A 268 28.65 11.91 -3.04
N LEU A 269 28.46 11.13 -1.98
CA LEU A 269 27.21 10.38 -1.79
C LEU A 269 26.02 11.30 -1.55
N ILE A 270 26.15 12.32 -0.69
CA ILE A 270 25.08 13.31 -0.47
C ILE A 270 24.71 13.99 -1.79
N SER A 271 25.71 14.41 -2.58
CA SER A 271 25.49 15.02 -3.90
C SER A 271 24.75 14.09 -4.86
N ILE A 272 25.07 12.79 -4.87
CA ILE A 272 24.36 11.79 -5.69
C ILE A 272 22.91 11.63 -5.20
N ILE A 273 22.69 11.53 -3.89
CA ILE A 273 21.35 11.39 -3.29
C ILE A 273 20.47 12.58 -3.66
N GLU A 274 20.98 13.80 -3.50
CA GLU A 274 20.24 15.03 -3.77
C GLU A 274 20.03 15.25 -5.28
N ARG A 275 21.05 15.05 -6.13
CA ARG A 275 20.96 15.18 -7.60
C ARG A 275 19.86 14.31 -8.19
N TRP A 276 19.78 13.06 -7.76
CA TRP A 276 18.83 12.08 -8.29
C TRP A 276 17.55 11.94 -7.44
N ASN A 277 17.40 12.77 -6.40
CA ASN A 277 16.29 12.69 -5.45
C ASN A 277 16.07 11.26 -4.94
N LEU A 278 17.13 10.56 -4.51
CA LEU A 278 17.08 9.12 -4.23
C LEU A 278 16.25 8.76 -3.00
N THR A 279 15.94 9.73 -2.14
CA THR A 279 14.99 9.58 -1.02
C THR A 279 13.59 9.21 -1.51
N GLN A 280 13.25 9.45 -2.78
CA GLN A 280 12.00 8.95 -3.38
C GLN A 280 11.89 7.42 -3.38
N TYR A 281 13.02 6.69 -3.31
CA TYR A 281 13.08 5.24 -3.22
C TYR A 281 13.16 4.73 -1.78
N GLU A 282 13.31 5.61 -0.80
CA GLU A 282 13.23 5.17 0.57
C GLU A 282 11.85 4.57 0.82
N VAL A 283 11.84 3.57 1.69
CA VAL A 283 10.59 3.15 2.29
C VAL A 283 10.09 4.35 3.06
N LYS A 284 9.15 5.09 2.45
CA LYS A 284 8.46 6.17 3.15
C LYS A 284 7.96 5.55 4.43
N ASP A 285 8.39 6.11 5.56
CA ASP A 285 7.74 5.88 6.82
C ASP A 285 6.27 6.24 6.60
N SER A 286 5.47 5.21 6.37
CA SER A 286 4.13 5.17 6.94
C SER A 286 4.42 4.97 8.41
N GLY A 287 4.88 6.04 9.10
CA GLY A 287 5.53 5.98 10.41
C GLY A 287 4.79 4.93 11.23
N GLY A 288 5.51 3.87 11.60
CA GLY A 288 4.97 2.51 11.73
C GLY A 288 3.47 2.47 11.96
N GLU A 289 2.73 1.77 11.09
CA GLU A 289 1.31 1.49 11.28
C GLU A 289 1.13 0.68 12.60
N VAL A 290 1.21 1.36 13.75
CA VAL A 290 0.24 1.16 14.80
C VAL A 290 -1.06 1.42 14.09
N ILE A 291 -1.79 0.35 13.82
CA ILE A 291 -3.13 0.45 13.27
C ILE A 291 -3.91 1.38 14.20
N ARG A 292 -4.07 2.67 13.85
CA ARG A 292 -4.83 3.64 14.62
C ARG A 292 -6.30 3.35 14.35
N TRP A 293 -6.84 2.49 15.20
CA TRP A 293 -8.25 2.15 15.17
C TRP A 293 -9.05 3.21 15.89
N TYR A 294 -10.06 3.74 15.20
CA TYR A 294 -11.15 4.47 15.83
C TYR A 294 -12.04 3.49 16.59
N ARG A 295 -12.21 3.68 17.91
CA ARG A 295 -13.08 2.85 18.75
C ARG A 295 -14.44 3.50 18.90
N VAL A 296 -15.51 2.73 18.72
CA VAL A 296 -16.87 3.19 19.01
C VAL A 296 -17.31 2.63 20.36
N ARG A 297 -17.40 3.49 21.38
CA ARG A 297 -17.67 3.12 22.79
C ARG A 297 -18.60 4.15 23.45
N LYS A 298 -19.19 3.82 24.60
CA LYS A 298 -19.90 4.81 25.43
C LYS A 298 -18.92 5.77 26.12
N SER A 299 -17.80 5.23 26.61
CA SER A 299 -16.66 5.99 27.14
C SER A 299 -15.35 5.26 26.82
N TRP A 300 -14.21 5.95 26.91
CA TRP A 300 -12.92 5.30 26.68
C TRP A 300 -12.63 4.19 27.70
N ALA A 301 -12.91 4.46 28.99
CA ALA A 301 -12.71 3.52 30.10
C ALA A 301 -13.65 2.30 30.03
N ASP A 302 -14.84 2.43 29.44
CA ASP A 302 -15.78 1.32 29.25
C ASP A 302 -15.46 0.51 27.98
N ALA A 303 -14.38 -0.26 28.05
CA ALA A 303 -13.97 -1.12 26.94
C ALA A 303 -15.01 -2.21 26.59
N LYS A 304 -15.84 -2.64 27.55
CA LYS A 304 -16.88 -3.66 27.34
C LYS A 304 -18.00 -3.16 26.44
N SER A 305 -18.24 -1.85 26.40
CA SER A 305 -19.24 -1.27 25.50
C SER A 305 -18.87 -1.34 24.01
N GLN A 306 -17.62 -1.65 23.65
CA GLN A 306 -17.12 -1.45 22.28
C GLN A 306 -18.01 -2.08 21.19
N LYS A 307 -18.59 -1.22 20.34
CA LYS A 307 -19.43 -1.62 19.21
C LYS A 307 -18.63 -1.94 17.95
N GLY A 308 -17.46 -1.30 17.81
CA GLY A 308 -16.60 -1.54 16.68
C GLY A 308 -15.26 -0.84 16.79
N ALA A 309 -14.35 -1.28 15.92
CA ALA A 309 -13.02 -0.74 15.74
C ALA A 309 -12.83 -0.54 14.24
N TYR A 310 -12.54 0.68 13.81
CA TYR A 310 -12.47 1.02 12.39
C TYR A 310 -11.16 1.70 12.05
N LYS A 311 -10.56 1.34 10.90
CA LYS A 311 -9.40 2.07 10.36
C LYS A 311 -9.81 3.36 9.64
N ILE A 312 -11.05 3.42 9.16
CA ILE A 312 -11.62 4.56 8.43
C ILE A 312 -12.57 5.31 9.38
N LEU A 313 -12.28 6.58 9.65
CA LEU A 313 -13.06 7.42 10.56
C LEU A 313 -14.54 7.46 10.18
N ASP A 314 -14.85 7.59 8.90
CA ASP A 314 -16.25 7.69 8.43
C ASP A 314 -17.06 6.42 8.70
N ASN A 315 -16.42 5.24 8.74
CA ASN A 315 -17.10 4.00 9.14
C ASN A 315 -17.35 3.97 10.65
N ALA A 316 -16.43 4.52 11.45
CA ALA A 316 -16.63 4.68 12.89
C ALA A 316 -17.76 5.66 13.19
N LYS A 317 -17.84 6.78 12.45
CA LYS A 317 -18.94 7.75 12.56
C LYS A 317 -20.28 7.10 12.26
N LYS A 318 -20.40 6.41 11.11
CA LYS A 318 -21.62 5.65 10.75
C LYS A 318 -22.03 4.64 11.82
N CYS A 319 -21.08 3.94 12.42
CA CYS A 319 -21.37 3.02 13.52
C CYS A 319 -21.88 3.77 14.75
N ALA A 320 -21.25 4.88 15.14
CA ALA A 320 -21.70 5.70 16.25
C ALA A 320 -23.10 6.28 15.99
N ASP A 321 -23.40 6.74 14.77
CA ASP A 321 -24.71 7.26 14.36
C ASP A 321 -25.83 6.22 14.48
N GLN A 322 -25.51 4.95 14.23
CA GLN A 322 -26.45 3.84 14.36
C GLN A 322 -26.62 3.34 15.80
N ASN A 323 -25.79 3.79 16.74
CA ASN A 323 -25.77 3.33 18.11
C ASN A 323 -25.91 4.54 19.07
N PRO A 324 -27.13 4.94 19.43
CA PRO A 324 -27.35 6.06 20.35
C PRO A 324 -26.56 5.93 21.66
N GLY A 325 -25.91 7.01 22.07
CA GLY A 325 -25.07 7.06 23.28
C GLY A 325 -23.63 6.58 23.09
N TYR A 326 -23.20 6.28 21.86
CA TYR A 326 -21.82 5.92 21.53
C TYR A 326 -21.06 7.07 20.87
N LYS A 327 -19.77 7.18 21.17
CA LYS A 327 -18.82 8.15 20.61
C LYS A 327 -17.68 7.42 19.92
N VAL A 328 -16.99 8.13 19.02
CA VAL A 328 -15.77 7.65 18.39
C VAL A 328 -14.56 8.23 19.14
N PHE A 329 -13.66 7.34 19.54
CA PHE A 329 -12.38 7.67 20.17
C PHE A 329 -11.24 7.33 19.21
N ASP A 330 -10.19 8.15 19.20
CA ASP A 330 -8.93 7.78 18.56
C ASP A 330 -8.12 6.76 19.39
N ALA A 331 -6.91 6.44 18.93
CA ALA A 331 -6.04 5.45 19.57
C ALA A 331 -5.55 5.89 20.96
N ASP A 332 -5.58 7.19 21.24
CA ASP A 332 -5.13 7.80 22.50
C ASP A 332 -6.31 8.03 23.47
N GLY A 333 -7.52 7.62 23.06
CA GLY A 333 -8.73 7.72 23.88
C GLY A 333 -9.38 9.10 23.88
N LYS A 334 -9.01 9.98 22.94
CA LYS A 334 -9.64 11.28 22.76
C LYS A 334 -10.89 11.13 21.90
N VAL A 335 -11.97 11.82 22.29
CA VAL A 335 -13.20 11.86 21.49
C VAL A 335 -12.93 12.64 20.20
N VAL A 336 -13.16 11.99 19.06
CA VAL A 336 -13.02 12.58 17.72
C VAL A 336 -14.34 12.71 16.97
N TYR A 337 -15.40 12.05 17.47
CA TYR A 337 -16.76 12.24 16.98
C TYR A 337 -17.80 11.86 18.04
N GLU A 338 -18.83 12.68 18.16
CA GLU A 338 -20.00 12.43 18.98
C GLU A 338 -21.25 12.62 18.09
N PRO A 339 -22.03 11.57 17.83
CA PRO A 339 -23.27 11.68 17.07
C PRO A 339 -24.18 12.71 17.73
N LYS A 340 -24.70 13.63 16.92
CA LYS A 340 -25.81 14.47 17.36
C LYS A 340 -26.98 13.54 17.64
N ALA A 341 -27.61 13.67 18.81
CA ALA A 341 -28.72 12.80 19.21
C ALA A 341 -29.72 12.68 18.05
N MET A 342 -29.82 11.50 17.45
CA MET A 342 -30.80 11.25 16.40
C MET A 342 -32.15 11.23 17.10
N GLU A 343 -32.93 12.28 16.88
CA GLU A 343 -34.30 12.31 17.39
C GLU A 343 -35.03 11.06 16.87
N PRO A 344 -35.76 10.34 17.74
CA PRO A 344 -36.37 9.07 17.38
C PRO A 344 -37.20 9.24 16.10
N ALA A 345 -36.93 8.40 15.10
CA ALA A 345 -37.65 8.41 13.84
C ALA A 345 -39.16 8.25 14.11
N VAL A 346 -39.90 9.36 14.00
CA VAL A 346 -41.34 9.33 14.16
C VAL A 346 -41.92 8.56 12.97
N LYS A 347 -42.48 7.38 13.21
CA LYS A 347 -43.16 6.58 12.18
C LYS A 347 -44.30 7.39 11.57
N VAL A 348 -44.27 7.54 10.25
CA VAL A 348 -45.33 8.07 9.39
C VAL A 348 -46.03 6.92 8.64
N PRO A 349 -47.32 7.04 8.28
CA PRO A 349 -48.18 8.19 8.53
C PRO A 349 -48.73 8.25 9.96
N PHE A 350 -49.06 9.45 10.44
CA PHE A 350 -49.83 9.66 11.69
C PHE A 350 -50.79 10.84 11.56
N LEU A 351 -51.78 10.90 12.46
CA LEU A 351 -52.77 11.97 12.48
C LEU A 351 -52.35 13.09 13.45
N VAL A 352 -52.65 14.33 13.09
CA VAL A 352 -52.51 15.52 13.94
C VAL A 352 -53.79 16.32 13.93
N LYS A 353 -54.13 16.93 15.07
CA LYS A 353 -55.21 17.91 15.22
C LYS A 353 -54.62 19.32 15.27
N VAL A 354 -54.99 20.15 14.31
CA VAL A 354 -54.73 21.60 14.30
C VAL A 354 -55.90 22.29 14.98
N SER A 355 -55.63 23.14 15.97
CA SER A 355 -56.68 23.87 16.70
C SER A 355 -56.63 25.39 16.51
N ILE A 356 -55.59 25.91 15.86
CA ILE A 356 -55.41 27.35 15.58
C ILE A 356 -55.68 27.64 14.10
N SER A 357 -56.24 28.81 13.81
CA SER A 357 -56.66 29.22 12.45
C SER A 357 -55.58 29.94 11.65
N ASP A 358 -54.46 30.30 12.28
CA ASP A 358 -53.37 31.11 11.71
C ASP A 358 -52.07 30.30 11.53
N LEU A 359 -52.14 28.97 11.60
CA LEU A 359 -50.99 28.11 11.29
C LEU A 359 -50.69 28.14 9.79
N ASN A 360 -49.44 28.44 9.45
CA ASN A 360 -49.01 28.55 8.06
C ASN A 360 -48.73 27.17 7.43
N ILE A 361 -49.31 26.92 6.26
CA ILE A 361 -48.82 25.92 5.30
C ILE A 361 -47.69 26.55 4.49
N ARG A 362 -46.55 25.87 4.39
CA ARG A 362 -45.37 26.33 3.62
C ARG A 362 -44.98 25.34 2.54
N SER A 363 -44.32 25.83 1.48
CA SER A 363 -43.91 24.99 0.35
C SER A 363 -42.80 23.99 0.68
N GLY A 364 -42.07 24.19 1.78
CA GLY A 364 -41.05 23.28 2.30
C GLY A 364 -40.95 23.33 3.83
N PRO A 365 -40.12 22.47 4.44
CA PRO A 365 -39.98 22.36 5.89
C PRO A 365 -39.12 23.53 6.43
N GLY A 366 -39.75 24.66 6.71
CA GLY A 366 -39.07 25.80 7.35
C GLY A 366 -39.75 27.14 7.12
N THR A 367 -39.57 28.09 8.05
CA THR A 367 -40.08 29.48 7.92
C THR A 367 -39.44 30.27 6.77
N ASN A 368 -38.29 29.83 6.29
CA ASN A 368 -37.60 30.33 5.10
C ASN A 368 -38.28 29.92 3.77
N PHE A 369 -39.24 28.98 3.79
CA PHE A 369 -40.02 28.62 2.60
C PHE A 369 -41.26 29.49 2.44
N LYS A 370 -41.69 29.68 1.18
CA LYS A 370 -42.86 30.49 0.81
C LYS A 370 -44.12 30.01 1.54
N ARG A 371 -44.85 30.94 2.15
CA ARG A 371 -46.19 30.68 2.70
C ARG A 371 -47.15 30.37 1.54
N VAL A 372 -47.84 29.24 1.64
CA VAL A 372 -48.90 28.83 0.70
C VAL A 372 -50.22 29.48 1.12
N ARG A 373 -50.72 29.13 2.31
CA ARG A 373 -51.93 29.69 2.93
C ARG A 373 -51.99 29.34 4.42
N PHE A 374 -53.01 29.79 5.13
CA PHE A 374 -53.35 29.27 6.44
C PHE A 374 -54.03 27.89 6.33
N ILE A 375 -53.75 27.01 7.29
CA ILE A 375 -54.49 25.75 7.45
C ILE A 375 -55.73 25.99 8.31
N GLU A 376 -56.85 25.42 7.89
CA GLU A 376 -58.07 25.44 8.70
C GLU A 376 -57.94 24.47 9.89
N PRO A 377 -58.54 24.77 11.06
CA PRO A 377 -58.60 23.83 12.16
C PRO A 377 -59.23 22.49 11.73
N GLY A 378 -58.65 21.37 12.15
CA GLY A 378 -59.08 20.05 11.70
C GLY A 378 -58.08 18.94 12.00
N VAL A 379 -58.36 17.74 11.50
CA VAL A 379 -57.48 16.57 11.63
C VAL A 379 -56.82 16.26 10.29
N PHE A 380 -55.50 16.11 10.29
CA PHE A 380 -54.69 15.94 9.08
C PHE A 380 -53.73 14.75 9.19
N THR A 381 -53.48 14.07 8.08
CA THR A 381 -52.46 13.01 8.00
C THR A 381 -51.11 13.60 7.61
N ILE A 382 -50.08 13.33 8.43
CA ILE A 382 -48.69 13.62 8.14
C ILE A 382 -48.04 12.40 7.48
N VAL A 383 -47.41 12.58 6.32
CA VAL A 383 -46.80 11.49 5.53
C VAL A 383 -45.27 11.55 5.47
N GLN A 384 -44.68 12.67 5.86
CA GLN A 384 -43.25 12.87 5.92
C GLN A 384 -42.93 13.89 7.02
N ILE A 385 -41.81 13.70 7.71
CA ILE A 385 -41.29 14.67 8.68
C ILE A 385 -39.92 15.17 8.22
N SER A 386 -39.55 16.37 8.64
CA SER A 386 -38.22 16.94 8.39
C SER A 386 -37.90 17.99 9.43
N SER A 387 -36.63 18.10 9.80
CA SER A 387 -36.11 19.29 10.46
C SER A 387 -36.20 20.50 9.52
N GLY A 388 -36.39 21.70 10.08
CA GLY A 388 -36.53 22.93 9.31
C GLY A 388 -36.54 24.17 10.18
N ALA A 389 -36.17 25.33 9.63
CA ALA A 389 -36.09 26.57 10.40
C ALA A 389 -37.44 26.96 11.04
N GLY A 390 -37.43 27.42 12.29
CA GLY A 390 -38.60 28.01 12.96
C GLY A 390 -39.66 27.04 13.50
N ALA A 391 -39.35 25.74 13.61
CA ALA A 391 -40.12 24.77 14.38
C ALA A 391 -39.21 23.63 14.88
N SER A 392 -39.60 22.88 15.91
CA SER A 392 -38.88 21.67 16.32
C SER A 392 -38.93 20.60 15.22
N MET A 393 -40.07 20.47 14.54
CA MET A 393 -40.29 19.52 13.46
C MET A 393 -41.34 20.04 12.47
N TRP A 394 -41.18 19.72 11.19
CA TRP A 394 -42.17 19.99 10.15
C TRP A 394 -42.82 18.71 9.66
N GLY A 395 -44.13 18.76 9.41
CA GLY A 395 -44.91 17.64 8.86
C GLY A 395 -45.50 17.96 7.49
N LYS A 396 -45.27 17.08 6.51
CA LYS A 396 -45.86 17.16 5.16
C LYS A 396 -47.27 16.60 5.18
N LEU A 397 -48.23 17.40 4.74
CA LEU A 397 -49.64 17.01 4.65
C LEU A 397 -49.84 15.97 3.52
N LYS A 398 -50.65 14.94 3.77
CA LYS A 398 -51.01 13.92 2.76
C LYS A 398 -51.65 14.52 1.50
N SER A 399 -52.33 15.67 1.61
CA SER A 399 -52.92 16.39 0.48
C SER A 399 -51.88 16.94 -0.50
N GLY A 400 -50.59 16.95 -0.15
CA GLY A 400 -49.51 17.47 -0.98
C GLY A 400 -49.39 19.00 -1.00
N ILE A 401 -50.33 19.73 -0.37
CA ILE A 401 -50.39 21.19 -0.39
C ILE A 401 -49.21 21.88 0.29
N GLY A 402 -48.51 21.18 1.20
CA GLY A 402 -47.30 21.70 1.83
C GLY A 402 -47.01 21.11 3.20
N TRP A 403 -46.22 21.86 3.96
CA TRP A 403 -45.70 21.52 5.28
C TRP A 403 -46.26 22.44 6.35
N ILE A 404 -46.53 21.90 7.52
CA ILE A 404 -46.93 22.66 8.72
C ILE A 404 -45.94 22.41 9.86
N SER A 405 -45.80 23.38 10.77
CA SER A 405 -45.04 23.20 12.00
C SER A 405 -45.80 22.25 12.93
N LEU A 406 -45.10 21.24 13.46
CA LEU A 406 -45.68 20.29 14.41
C LEU A 406 -45.71 20.80 15.86
N ASP A 407 -45.11 21.96 16.12
CA ASP A 407 -45.13 22.59 17.45
C ASP A 407 -46.52 23.12 17.83
N PHE A 408 -47.36 23.36 16.82
CA PHE A 408 -48.69 23.98 16.97
C PHE A 408 -49.84 22.99 16.74
N VAL A 409 -49.56 21.69 16.79
CA VAL A 409 -50.55 20.63 16.59
C VAL A 409 -50.46 19.58 17.68
N ARG A 410 -51.57 18.86 17.89
CA ARG A 410 -51.60 17.70 18.79
C ARG A 410 -51.56 16.41 17.97
N ARG A 411 -50.59 15.53 18.20
CA ARG A 411 -50.60 14.18 17.64
C ARG A 411 -51.75 13.35 18.23
N LEU A 412 -52.46 12.61 17.38
CA LEU A 412 -53.53 11.69 17.76
C LEU A 412 -53.04 10.24 17.82
#